data_AF-A0A9P9DTK5-F1
#
_entry.id   AF-A0A9P9DTK5-F1
#
_cell.length_a   1.000
_cell.length_b   1.000
_cell.length_c   1.000
_cell.angle_alpha   90.00
_cell.angle_beta   90.00
_cell.angle_gamma   90.00
#
_symmetry.space_group_name_H-M   'P 1'
#
loop_
_entity.id
_entity.type
_entity.pdbx_description
1 polymer ?
#
loop_
_entity_poly.entity_id
_entity_poly.type
_entity_poly.pdbx_seq_one_letter_code
_entity_poly.pdbx_strand_id
1 'polypeptide(L)' 'MNIPKDVVNRETIPTSMDPDALFQYHADRLTASAVTQTYHYIIEGGLGYGLLTTGEAIVFLRVDWEEPETLYYHLAEPS' A
#
# COMPACT_ATOMS: atom_id res chain seq x y z
N MET A 1 -6.57 5.07 1.89
CA MET A 1 -5.98 5.58 0.63
C MET A 1 -6.73 4.94 -0.52
N ASN A 2 -7.24 5.73 -1.46
CA ASN A 2 -7.82 5.22 -2.70
C ASN A 2 -6.72 5.21 -3.77
N ILE A 3 -6.04 4.06 -3.95
CA ILE A 3 -4.85 3.95 -4.82
C ILE A 3 -5.10 4.47 -6.25
N PRO A 4 -6.20 4.11 -6.94
CA PRO A 4 -6.49 4.63 -8.27
C PRO A 4 -6.52 6.16 -8.34
N LYS A 5 -7.18 6.81 -7.37
CA LYS A 5 -7.33 8.26 -7.34
C LYS A 5 -6.07 8.97 -6.81
N ASP A 6 -5.58 8.52 -5.67
CA ASP A 6 -4.60 9.26 -4.86
C ASP A 6 -3.15 9.04 -5.36
N VAL A 7 -2.89 7.93 -6.05
CA VAL A 7 -1.54 7.53 -6.48
C VAL A 7 -1.42 7.38 -7.99
N VAL A 8 -2.29 6.58 -8.62
CA VAL A 8 -2.19 6.28 -10.07
C VAL A 8 -2.57 7.49 -10.92
N ASN A 9 -3.73 8.08 -10.63
CA ASN A 9 -4.27 9.22 -11.38
C ASN A 9 -3.96 10.58 -10.73
N ARG A 10 -2.88 10.67 -9.94
CA ARG A 10 -2.46 11.93 -9.32
C ARG A 10 -2.13 12.95 -10.42
N GLU A 11 -2.79 14.10 -10.40
CA GLU A 11 -2.69 15.12 -11.46
C GLU A 11 -1.29 15.75 -11.59
N THR A 12 -0.58 15.87 -10.47
CA THR A 12 0.71 16.59 -10.42
C THR A 12 1.82 15.72 -9.85
N ILE A 13 3.00 15.79 -10.48
CA ILE A 13 4.24 15.23 -9.94
C ILE A 13 5.00 16.40 -9.27
N PRO A 14 5.26 16.36 -7.95
CA PRO A 14 6.06 17.37 -7.28
C PRO A 14 7.45 17.49 -7.92
N THR A 15 8.03 18.69 -7.88
CA THR A 15 9.36 18.95 -8.46
C THR A 15 10.41 18.95 -7.36
N SER A 16 11.69 18.94 -7.73
CA SER A 16 12.81 19.06 -6.78
C SER A 16 12.83 20.39 -6.01
N MET A 17 11.97 21.35 -6.35
CA MET A 17 11.78 22.59 -5.58
C MET A 17 11.04 22.36 -4.25
N ASP A 18 10.35 21.22 -4.10
CA ASP A 18 9.70 20.79 -2.85
C ASP A 18 10.10 19.32 -2.55
N PRO A 19 11.24 19.14 -1.85
CA PRO A 19 11.80 17.80 -1.61
C PRO A 19 10.89 16.90 -0.76
N ASP A 20 10.15 17.47 0.20
CA ASP A 20 9.27 16.71 1.09
C ASP A 20 8.06 16.17 0.32
N ALA A 21 7.45 17.01 -0.54
CA ALA A 21 6.37 16.57 -1.42
C ALA A 21 6.85 15.50 -2.42
N LEU A 22 8.05 15.66 -2.98
CA LEU A 22 8.63 14.67 -3.89
C LEU A 22 8.94 13.34 -3.18
N PHE A 23 9.45 13.38 -1.95
CA PHE A 23 9.65 12.20 -1.12
C PHE A 23 8.33 11.47 -0.88
N GLN A 24 7.29 12.18 -0.44
CA GLN A 24 5.97 11.60 -0.21
C GLN A 24 5.38 11.01 -1.50
N TYR A 25 5.55 11.68 -2.64
CA TYR A 25 5.13 11.16 -3.94
C TYR A 25 5.76 9.80 -4.27
N HIS A 26 7.07 9.64 -4.01
CA HIS A 26 7.74 8.35 -4.22
C HIS A 26 7.33 7.31 -3.19
N ALA A 27 7.19 7.69 -1.92
CA ALA A 27 6.72 6.81 -0.85
C ALA A 27 5.33 6.24 -1.18
N ASP A 28 4.37 7.10 -1.55
CA ASP A 28 3.01 6.69 -1.93
C ASP A 28 3.03 5.66 -3.06
N ARG A 29 3.85 5.89 -4.09
CA ARG A 29 3.96 4.97 -5.23
C ARG A 29 4.54 3.62 -4.84
N LEU A 30 5.60 3.62 -4.03
CA LEU A 30 6.21 2.38 -3.54
C LEU A 30 5.25 1.59 -2.65
N THR A 31 4.60 2.26 -1.70
CA THR A 31 3.60 1.65 -0.82
C THR A 31 2.43 1.09 -1.61
N ALA A 32 1.87 1.85 -2.56
CA ALA A 32 0.77 1.37 -3.40
C ALA A 32 1.16 0.14 -4.23
N SER A 33 2.39 0.12 -4.77
CA SER A 33 2.90 -1.00 -5.55
C SER A 33 3.03 -2.26 -4.69
N ALA A 34 3.65 -2.14 -3.51
CA ALA A 34 3.81 -3.26 -2.58
C ALA A 34 2.46 -3.81 -2.13
N VAL A 35 1.53 -2.94 -1.70
CA VAL A 35 0.20 -3.34 -1.24
C VAL A 35 -0.60 -4.01 -2.36
N THR A 36 -0.60 -3.45 -3.58
CA THR A 36 -1.34 -4.02 -4.72
C THR A 36 -0.82 -5.40 -5.09
N GLN A 37 0.51 -5.57 -5.11
CA GLN A 37 1.13 -6.86 -5.42
C GLN A 37 0.84 -7.90 -4.35
N THR A 38 0.96 -7.56 -3.07
CA THR A 38 0.63 -8.49 -1.98
C THR A 38 -0.86 -8.86 -2.00
N TYR A 39 -1.76 -7.89 -2.23
CA TYR A 39 -3.19 -8.14 -2.40
C TYR A 39 -3.47 -9.12 -3.54
N HIS A 40 -2.84 -8.93 -4.70
CA HIS A 40 -2.96 -9.84 -5.83
C HIS A 40 -2.61 -11.29 -5.45
N TYR A 41 -1.53 -11.50 -4.69
CA TYR A 41 -1.15 -12.85 -4.22
C TYR A 41 -2.14 -13.43 -3.20
N ILE A 42 -2.72 -12.61 -2.33
CA ILE A 42 -3.77 -13.04 -1.39
C ILE A 42 -4.98 -13.56 -2.18
N ILE A 43 -5.42 -12.82 -3.20
CA ILE A 43 -6.57 -13.17 -4.03
C ILE A 43 -6.30 -14.42 -4.88
N GLU A 44 -5.18 -14.47 -5.62
CA GLU A 44 -4.85 -15.64 -6.45
C GLU A 44 -4.66 -16.91 -5.62
N GLY A 45 -4.14 -16.77 -4.40
CA GLY A 45 -3.94 -17.88 -3.48
C GLY A 45 -5.18 -18.31 -2.70
N GLY A 46 -6.30 -17.57 -2.77
CA GLY A 46 -7.48 -17.84 -1.93
C GLY A 46 -7.20 -17.69 -0.43
N LEU A 47 -6.27 -16.79 -0.07
CA LEU A 47 -5.85 -16.56 1.32
C LEU A 47 -6.70 -15.46 1.98
N GLY A 48 -6.94 -15.54 3.29
CA GLY A 48 -7.59 -14.44 4.04
C GLY A 48 -6.62 -13.36 4.55
N TYR A 49 -5.31 -13.65 4.54
CA TYR A 49 -4.29 -12.82 5.19
C TYR A 49 -3.01 -12.77 4.37
N GLY A 50 -2.26 -11.69 4.54
CA GLY A 50 -0.89 -11.55 4.07
C GLY A 50 -0.12 -10.54 4.92
N LEU A 51 1.16 -10.33 4.60
CA LEU A 51 1.97 -9.30 5.24
C LEU A 51 2.97 -8.71 4.25
N LEU A 52 3.37 -7.48 4.52
CA LEU A 52 4.53 -6.82 3.92
C LEU A 52 5.39 -6.20 5.02
N THR A 53 6.69 -6.08 4.80
CA THR A 53 7.61 -5.50 5.79
C THR A 53 8.75 -4.75 5.13
N THR A 54 9.21 -3.69 5.78
CA THR A 54 10.43 -2.95 5.44
C THR A 54 11.63 -3.41 6.26
N GLY A 55 11.46 -4.37 7.18
CA GLY A 55 12.42 -4.71 8.23
C GLY A 55 12.31 -3.82 9.46
N GLU A 56 11.84 -2.58 9.30
CA GLU A 56 11.56 -1.64 10.40
C GLU A 56 10.10 -1.68 10.86
N ALA A 57 9.18 -1.89 9.93
CA ALA A 57 7.76 -2.03 10.22
C ALA A 57 7.18 -3.26 9.54
N ILE A 58 6.12 -3.82 10.13
CA ILE A 58 5.34 -4.92 9.59
C ILE A 58 3.93 -4.40 9.35
N VAL A 59 3.40 -4.61 8.14
CA VAL A 59 2.00 -4.33 7.81
C VAL A 59 1.30 -5.65 7.57
N PHE A 60 0.40 -6.00 8.47
CA PHE A 60 -0.51 -7.13 8.32
C PHE A 60 -1.67 -6.72 7.43
N LEU A 61 -2.04 -7.60 6.51
CA LEU A 61 -3.14 -7.40 5.57
C LEU A 61 -4.19 -8.48 5.78
N ARG A 62 -5.46 -8.09 5.63
CA ARG A 62 -6.61 -9.00 5.68
C ARG A 62 -7.57 -8.68 4.55
N VAL A 63 -8.03 -9.73 3.88
CA VAL A 63 -9.17 -9.69 2.96
C VAL A 63 -10.36 -10.31 3.68
N ASP A 64 -11.48 -9.60 3.68
CA ASP A 64 -12.76 -10.21 4.02
C ASP A 64 -13.38 -10.79 2.75
N TRP A 65 -13.70 -12.09 2.74
CA TRP A 65 -14.23 -12.73 1.53
C TRP A 65 -15.69 -12.34 1.24
N GLU A 66 -16.39 -11.73 2.20
CA GLU A 66 -17.69 -11.11 1.94
C GLU A 66 -17.57 -9.79 1.15
N GLU A 67 -16.42 -9.11 1.26
CA GLU A 67 -16.13 -7.83 0.61
C GLU A 67 -14.65 -7.78 0.14
N PRO A 68 -14.26 -8.58 -0.86
CA PRO A 68 -12.86 -8.79 -1.20
C PRO A 68 -12.18 -7.55 -1.78
N GLU A 69 -12.97 -6.63 -2.34
CA GLU A 69 -12.53 -5.33 -2.86
C GLU A 69 -11.96 -4.38 -1.80
N THR A 70 -12.22 -4.64 -0.51
CA THR A 70 -11.69 -3.87 0.61
C THR A 70 -10.53 -4.61 1.28
N LEU A 71 -9.34 -4.01 1.20
CA LEU A 71 -8.15 -4.52 1.88
C LEU A 71 -7.96 -3.83 3.24
N TYR A 72 -8.09 -4.60 4.31
CA TYR A 72 -7.84 -4.15 5.67
C TYR A 72 -6.36 -4.28 6.01
N TYR A 73 -5.85 -3.38 6.85
CA TYR A 73 -4.45 -3.41 7.29
C TYR A 73 -4.27 -3.07 8.77
N HIS A 74 -3.17 -3.57 9.34
CA HIS A 74 -2.67 -3.18 10.66
C HIS A 74 -1.15 -2.96 10.58
N LEU A 75 -0.70 -1.75 10.93
CA LEU A 75 0.72 -1.41 11.01
C LEU A 75 1.25 -1.73 12.42
N ALA A 76 2.34 -2.50 12.47
CA ALA A 76 3.08 -2.81 13.68
C ALA A 76 4.54 -2.35 13.53
N GLU A 77 4.96 -1.46 14.42
CA GLU A 77 6.33 -0.95 14.52
C GLU A 77 6.96 -1.57 15.78
N PRO A 78 7.92 -2.49 15.66
CA PRO A 78 8.62 -3.06 16.81
C PRO A 78 9.41 -1.97 17.53
N SER A 79 9.25 -1.90 18.85
CA SER A 79 9.97 -0.98 19.75
C SER A 79 11.45 -1.31 19.90
#